data_AF-A0A453KRH8-F1
#
_entry.id   AF-A0A453KRH8-F1
#
_cell.length_a   1.000
_cell.length_b   1.000
_cell.length_c   1.000
_cell.angle_alpha   90.00
_cell.angle_beta   90.00
_cell.angle_gamma   90.00
#
_symmetry.space_group_name_H-M   'P 1'
#
loop_
_entity.id
_entity.type
_entity.pdbx_description
1 polymer ?
#
loop_
_entity_poly.entity_id
_entity_poly.type
_entity_poly.pdbx_seq_one_letter_code
_entity_poly.pdbx_strand_id
1 'polypeptide(L)'
;DGLMHTHDEEARKFFRHSGVHCVLAPRYASNKMSIFKQQVVGTLFTHHQKCVIVDTQATGNNRKITAFLGGLDLCDGRYDTPEHRLFKDLTTVFKDDFHNPTFPVNKSDGPRQPWHDLHCKIEGPAAYDILTNFEQRWKKSAKWKVSVRRAVSWHHDTLVKINRMSWIVSPSADEQNAHVCEENDPENWHVQVLYFMHTYKS
;
A
#
# COMPACT_ATOMS: atom_id res chain seq x y z
N ASP A 1 -22.92 4.30 -10.22
CA ASP A 1 -21.88 3.37 -9.71
C ASP A 1 -20.54 3.72 -10.31
N GLY A 2 -19.51 3.85 -9.46
CA GLY A 2 -18.17 4.22 -9.88
C GLY A 2 -17.58 3.18 -10.83
N LEU A 3 -16.79 3.62 -11.81
CA LEU A 3 -16.24 2.78 -12.89
C LEU A 3 -15.34 1.63 -12.38
N MET A 4 -14.89 1.72 -11.13
CA MET A 4 -14.14 0.70 -10.41
C MET A 4 -14.87 0.53 -9.06
N HIS A 5 -15.28 -0.69 -8.71
CA HIS A 5 -15.92 -1.00 -7.43
C HIS A 5 -14.91 -0.92 -6.26
N THR A 6 -14.32 0.25 -6.02
CA THR A 6 -13.42 0.50 -4.89
C THR A 6 -14.18 1.10 -3.72
N HIS A 7 -13.75 0.78 -2.50
CA HIS A 7 -14.37 1.24 -1.24
C HIS A 7 -13.60 2.40 -0.60
N ASP A 8 -12.96 3.24 -1.43
CA ASP A 8 -11.98 4.24 -0.95
C ASP A 8 -12.63 5.32 -0.07
N GLU A 9 -13.82 5.80 -0.46
CA GLU A 9 -14.56 6.82 0.30
C GLU A 9 -15.18 6.25 1.57
N GLU A 10 -15.67 5.01 1.55
CA GLU A 10 -16.13 4.28 2.73
C GLU A 10 -14.99 4.11 3.74
N ALA A 11 -13.82 3.65 3.29
CA ALA A 11 -12.64 3.49 4.14
C ALA A 11 -12.21 4.82 4.78
N ARG A 12 -12.18 5.91 3.99
CA ARG A 12 -11.88 7.24 4.53
C ARG A 12 -12.90 7.69 5.58
N LYS A 13 -14.19 7.45 5.34
CA LYS A 13 -15.26 7.81 6.29
C LYS A 13 -15.12 7.00 7.58
N PHE A 14 -14.83 5.70 7.48
CA PHE A 14 -14.62 4.81 8.62
C PHE A 14 -13.51 5.33 9.56
N PHE A 15 -12.39 5.79 9.01
CA PHE A 15 -11.27 6.31 9.81
C PHE A 15 -11.35 7.78 10.20
N ARG A 16 -12.39 8.53 9.79
CA ARG A 16 -12.45 10.00 9.96
C ARG A 16 -12.30 10.49 11.40
N HIS A 17 -12.71 9.67 12.37
CA HIS A 17 -12.73 10.01 13.80
C HIS A 17 -11.88 9.05 14.64
N SER A 18 -10.96 8.31 14.02
CA SER A 18 -10.00 7.47 14.72
C SER A 18 -8.61 8.11 14.74
N GLY A 19 -7.64 7.44 15.37
CA GLY A 19 -6.22 7.82 15.29
C GLY A 19 -5.56 7.48 13.94
N VAL A 20 -6.30 6.91 12.98
CA VAL A 20 -5.77 6.50 11.67
C VAL A 20 -5.86 7.64 10.67
N HIS A 21 -4.72 8.04 10.10
CA HIS A 21 -4.67 9.06 9.06
C HIS A 21 -4.92 8.46 7.67
N CYS A 22 -6.19 8.40 7.25
CA CYS A 22 -6.56 7.95 5.91
C CYS A 22 -6.60 9.12 4.90
N VAL A 23 -5.86 8.99 3.79
CA VAL A 23 -5.76 10.03 2.74
C VAL A 23 -6.07 9.44 1.37
N LEU A 24 -7.12 9.96 0.72
CA LEU A 24 -7.37 9.70 -0.70
C LEU A 24 -6.29 10.37 -1.56
N ALA A 25 -5.66 9.58 -2.41
CA ALA A 25 -4.57 9.99 -3.29
C ALA A 25 -5.03 9.92 -4.76
N PRO A 26 -5.61 10.99 -5.32
CA PRO A 26 -5.96 11.03 -6.73
C PRO A 26 -4.74 10.93 -7.65
N ARG A 27 -4.92 10.38 -8.86
CA ARG A 27 -3.94 10.49 -9.95
C ARG A 27 -4.21 11.77 -10.73
N TYR A 28 -3.15 12.47 -11.10
CA TYR A 28 -3.23 13.64 -11.96
C TYR A 28 -2.22 13.52 -13.08
N ALA A 29 -2.60 13.95 -14.29
CA ALA A 29 -1.65 14.19 -15.36
C ALA A 29 -0.80 15.44 -15.08
N SER A 30 0.27 15.60 -15.88
CA SER A 30 1.15 16.77 -15.94
C SER A 30 0.44 18.09 -15.67
N ASN A 31 1.09 18.97 -14.89
CA ASN A 31 0.64 20.33 -14.59
C ASN A 31 0.42 21.20 -15.85
N LYS A 32 0.83 20.74 -17.05
CA LYS A 32 0.63 21.44 -18.33
C LYS A 32 -0.69 21.10 -19.05
N MET A 33 -1.58 20.31 -18.42
CA MET A 33 -2.81 19.84 -19.08
C MET A 33 -4.05 20.57 -18.56
N SER A 34 -4.97 20.90 -19.48
CA SER A 34 -6.29 21.49 -19.21
C SER A 34 -7.07 20.67 -18.16
N ILE A 35 -7.91 21.34 -17.36
CA ILE A 35 -8.77 20.77 -16.31
C ILE A 35 -9.55 19.55 -16.81
N PHE A 36 -10.10 19.63 -18.03
CA PHE A 36 -10.82 18.51 -18.64
C PHE A 36 -9.93 17.28 -18.84
N LYS A 37 -8.68 17.47 -19.27
CA LYS A 37 -7.71 16.37 -19.43
C LYS A 37 -7.19 15.84 -18.09
N GLN A 38 -7.12 16.67 -17.04
CA GLN A 38 -6.80 16.21 -15.69
C GLN A 38 -7.92 15.33 -15.12
N GLN A 39 -9.18 15.72 -15.36
CA GLN A 39 -10.35 14.94 -14.95
C GLN A 39 -10.40 13.57 -15.65
N VAL A 40 -10.08 13.53 -16.95
CA VAL A 40 -9.95 12.28 -17.72
C VAL A 40 -8.81 11.40 -17.21
N VAL A 41 -7.66 11.96 -16.83
CA VAL A 41 -6.54 11.14 -16.32
C VAL A 41 -6.79 10.65 -14.90
N GLY A 42 -7.45 11.45 -14.06
CA GLY A 42 -7.86 11.04 -12.71
C GLY A 42 -8.91 9.93 -12.69
N THR A 43 -9.67 9.74 -13.78
CA THR A 43 -10.63 8.65 -13.92
C THR A 43 -10.07 7.43 -14.65
N LEU A 44 -9.09 7.60 -15.55
CA LEU A 44 -8.52 6.49 -16.35
C LEU A 44 -7.28 5.83 -15.74
N PHE A 45 -6.58 6.51 -14.82
CA PHE A 45 -5.36 5.96 -14.19
C PHE A 45 -5.52 5.87 -12.68
N THR A 46 -5.08 4.75 -12.12
CA THR A 46 -5.11 4.49 -10.68
C THR A 46 -3.70 4.47 -10.08
N HIS A 47 -3.61 4.64 -8.76
CA HIS A 47 -2.39 4.25 -8.05
C HIS A 47 -2.51 2.76 -7.72
N HIS A 48 -1.78 1.92 -8.45
CA HIS A 48 -1.91 0.46 -8.34
C HIS A 48 -0.84 -0.19 -7.42
N GLN A 49 -0.14 0.60 -6.60
CA GLN A 49 0.84 0.08 -5.64
C GLN A 49 0.11 -0.44 -4.40
N LYS A 50 0.31 -1.72 -4.06
CA LYS A 50 -0.14 -2.32 -2.80
C LYS A 50 1.06 -2.55 -1.89
N CYS A 51 1.09 -1.88 -0.75
CA CYS A 51 2.15 -2.12 0.23
C CYS A 51 1.69 -1.89 1.67
N VAL A 52 2.28 -2.65 2.59
CA VAL A 52 2.18 -2.43 4.04
C VAL A 52 3.59 -2.24 4.57
N ILE A 53 3.82 -1.21 5.38
CA ILE A 53 5.14 -0.90 5.95
C ILE A 53 4.96 -0.77 7.44
N VAL A 54 5.72 -1.55 8.20
CA VAL A 54 5.64 -1.61 9.65
C VAL A 54 7.03 -1.66 10.22
N ASP A 55 7.20 -1.16 11.44
CA ASP A 55 8.36 -1.51 12.23
C ASP A 55 8.14 -2.87 12.89
N THR A 56 9.17 -3.71 12.93
CA THR A 56 9.16 -5.05 13.54
C THR A 56 10.35 -5.20 14.48
N GLN A 57 10.36 -6.28 15.27
CA GLN A 57 11.43 -6.55 16.21
C GLN A 57 12.75 -6.81 15.47
N ALA A 58 13.82 -6.14 15.89
CA ALA A 58 15.19 -6.42 15.47
C ALA A 58 15.99 -7.01 16.65
N THR A 59 17.31 -7.11 16.51
CA THR A 59 18.19 -7.61 17.57
C THR A 59 18.14 -6.73 18.82
N GLY A 60 18.07 -7.36 20.01
CA GLY A 60 18.00 -6.66 21.28
C GLY A 60 16.71 -5.87 21.45
N ASN A 61 16.82 -4.62 21.89
CA ASN A 61 15.67 -3.71 22.05
C ASN A 61 15.41 -2.82 20.81
N ASN A 62 16.10 -3.09 19.70
CA ASN A 62 15.95 -2.32 18.48
C ASN A 62 14.76 -2.81 17.64
N ARG A 63 14.36 -1.94 16.71
CA ARG A 63 13.31 -2.16 15.71
C ARG A 63 13.92 -2.07 14.31
N LYS A 64 13.29 -2.69 13.33
CA LYS A 64 13.65 -2.58 11.91
C LYS A 64 12.41 -2.33 11.07
N ILE A 65 12.59 -1.81 9.86
CA ILE A 65 11.49 -1.66 8.91
C ILE A 65 11.30 -2.98 8.15
N THR A 66 10.05 -3.44 8.08
CA THR A 66 9.61 -4.56 7.26
C THR A 66 8.51 -4.06 6.32
N ALA A 67 8.61 -4.44 5.05
CA ALA A 67 7.65 -4.05 4.04
C ALA A 67 7.00 -5.29 3.42
N PHE A 68 5.75 -5.15 3.01
CA PHE A 68 5.03 -6.13 2.20
C PHE A 68 4.67 -5.46 0.88
N LEU A 69 4.89 -6.14 -0.24
CA LEU A 69 4.66 -5.65 -1.60
C LEU A 69 4.14 -6.79 -2.48
N GLY A 70 3.18 -6.52 -3.37
CA GLY A 70 2.66 -7.54 -4.29
C GLY A 70 1.36 -7.14 -4.98
N GLY A 71 0.58 -8.15 -5.42
CA GLY A 71 -0.71 -7.96 -6.08
C GLY A 71 -1.91 -7.87 -5.14
N LEU A 72 -1.80 -8.40 -3.91
CA LEU A 72 -2.88 -8.39 -2.93
C LEU A 72 -3.15 -6.99 -2.35
N ASP A 73 -4.36 -6.46 -2.58
CA ASP A 73 -4.94 -5.36 -1.83
C ASP A 73 -5.61 -5.87 -0.54
N LEU A 74 -5.66 -5.05 0.52
CA LEU A 74 -6.42 -5.34 1.74
C LEU A 74 -7.90 -4.96 1.57
N CYS A 75 -8.63 -5.74 0.78
CA CYS A 75 -10.04 -5.54 0.51
C CYS A 75 -10.75 -6.87 0.19
N ASP A 76 -12.06 -6.77 -0.05
CA ASP A 76 -12.98 -7.88 -0.23
C ASP A 76 -12.60 -8.81 -1.40
N GLY A 77 -12.81 -10.11 -1.25
CA GLY A 77 -12.64 -11.12 -2.28
C GLY A 77 -11.20 -11.58 -2.52
N ARG A 78 -10.21 -10.97 -1.86
CA ARG A 78 -8.77 -11.28 -2.04
C ARG A 78 -8.31 -12.43 -1.16
N TYR A 79 -9.03 -12.73 -0.08
CA TYR A 79 -8.73 -13.88 0.76
C TYR A 79 -9.04 -15.18 0.00
N ASP A 80 -8.04 -16.04 -0.14
CA ASP A 80 -8.20 -17.37 -0.72
C ASP A 80 -7.10 -18.31 -0.23
N THR A 81 -7.25 -19.59 -0.55
CA THR A 81 -6.26 -20.64 -0.33
C THR A 81 -5.94 -21.33 -1.67
N PRO A 82 -4.82 -22.07 -1.80
CA PRO A 82 -4.45 -22.70 -3.07
C PRO A 82 -5.51 -23.67 -3.64
N GLU A 83 -6.44 -24.15 -2.82
CA GLU A 83 -7.56 -24.99 -3.26
C GLU A 83 -8.59 -24.23 -4.11
N HIS A 84 -8.59 -22.89 -4.10
CA HIS A 84 -9.45 -22.03 -4.93
C HIS A 84 -10.91 -22.50 -4.96
N ARG A 85 -11.48 -22.67 -3.76
CA ARG A 85 -12.80 -23.29 -3.55
C ARG A 85 -13.90 -22.45 -4.20
N LEU A 86 -14.58 -23.04 -5.19
CA LEU A 86 -15.68 -22.39 -5.92
C LEU A 86 -17.02 -22.41 -5.15
N PHE A 87 -17.36 -23.55 -4.56
CA PHE A 87 -18.69 -23.83 -3.98
C PHE A 87 -18.65 -24.19 -2.49
N LYS A 88 -17.45 -24.41 -1.94
CA LYS A 88 -17.27 -24.81 -0.54
C LYS A 88 -17.07 -23.57 0.32
N ASP A 89 -17.53 -23.65 1.57
CA ASP A 89 -17.33 -22.62 2.60
C ASP A 89 -17.95 -21.24 2.30
N LEU A 90 -18.91 -21.20 1.36
CA LEU A 90 -19.62 -19.98 0.98
C LEU A 90 -20.44 -19.37 2.13
N THR A 91 -20.90 -20.21 3.07
CA THR A 91 -21.66 -19.78 4.26
C THR A 91 -20.81 -19.70 5.52
N THR A 92 -19.50 -19.96 5.42
CA THR A 92 -18.54 -19.90 6.52
C THR A 92 -17.46 -18.87 6.21
N VAL A 93 -16.31 -19.30 5.67
CA VAL A 93 -15.13 -18.47 5.41
C VAL A 93 -15.42 -17.32 4.46
N PHE A 94 -16.23 -17.57 3.42
CA PHE A 94 -16.51 -16.59 2.37
C PHE A 94 -17.86 -15.89 2.53
N LYS A 95 -18.56 -16.07 3.66
CA LYS A 95 -19.93 -15.57 3.84
C LYS A 95 -20.04 -14.05 3.67
N ASP A 96 -19.13 -13.34 4.32
CA ASP A 96 -19.06 -11.87 4.30
C ASP A 96 -17.99 -11.36 3.30
N ASP A 97 -17.41 -12.27 2.52
CA ASP A 97 -16.33 -12.00 1.56
C ASP A 97 -16.58 -12.66 0.18
N PHE A 98 -17.85 -12.90 -0.14
CA PHE A 98 -18.23 -13.48 -1.42
C PHE A 98 -17.98 -12.47 -2.55
N HIS A 99 -17.12 -12.84 -3.50
CA HIS A 99 -16.77 -12.01 -4.64
C HIS A 99 -17.00 -12.77 -5.94
N ASN A 100 -17.84 -12.24 -6.82
CA ASN A 100 -17.96 -12.66 -8.22
C ASN A 100 -18.59 -11.50 -9.01
N PRO A 101 -17.78 -10.64 -9.64
CA PRO A 101 -18.25 -9.51 -10.44
C PRO A 101 -18.60 -9.91 -11.88
N THR A 102 -18.34 -11.15 -12.30
CA THR A 102 -18.47 -11.57 -13.71
C THR A 102 -19.91 -11.92 -14.07
N PHE A 103 -20.67 -12.56 -13.17
CA PHE A 103 -22.05 -12.95 -13.43
C PHE A 103 -22.90 -12.96 -12.14
N PRO A 104 -24.21 -12.70 -12.23
CA PRO A 104 -25.10 -12.73 -11.08
C PRO A 104 -25.26 -14.16 -10.57
N VAL A 105 -24.97 -14.38 -9.28
CA VAL A 105 -25.07 -15.69 -8.62
C VAL A 105 -25.64 -15.54 -7.21
N ASN A 106 -26.30 -16.59 -6.72
CA ASN A 106 -26.64 -16.66 -5.30
C ASN A 106 -25.35 -16.88 -4.50
N LYS A 107 -25.04 -15.97 -3.57
CA LYS A 107 -23.82 -16.04 -2.74
C LYS A 107 -23.73 -17.32 -1.92
N SER A 108 -24.87 -17.92 -1.55
CA SER A 108 -24.91 -19.18 -0.81
C SER A 108 -24.67 -20.41 -1.67
N ASP A 109 -24.90 -20.31 -2.98
CA ASP A 109 -24.82 -21.44 -3.93
C ASP A 109 -23.58 -21.36 -4.84
N GLY A 110 -23.02 -20.17 -5.03
CA GLY A 110 -21.81 -19.92 -5.82
C GLY A 110 -22.03 -19.96 -7.35
N PRO A 111 -20.93 -20.09 -8.12
CA PRO A 111 -19.54 -20.09 -7.67
C PRO A 111 -19.09 -18.68 -7.24
N ARG A 112 -18.23 -18.60 -6.22
CA ARG A 112 -17.38 -17.41 -6.07
C ARG A 112 -16.31 -17.37 -7.17
N GLN A 113 -15.74 -16.21 -7.44
CA GLN A 113 -14.51 -16.08 -8.23
C GLN A 113 -13.31 -16.25 -7.27
N PRO A 114 -12.51 -17.33 -7.39
CA PRO A 114 -11.30 -17.49 -6.61
C PRO A 114 -10.26 -16.42 -6.95
N TRP A 115 -9.33 -16.18 -6.04
CA TRP A 115 -8.28 -15.19 -6.18
C TRP A 115 -6.90 -15.86 -6.11
N HIS A 116 -6.22 -15.94 -7.24
CA HIS A 116 -4.83 -16.40 -7.31
C HIS A 116 -3.90 -15.20 -7.45
N ASP A 117 -2.98 -15.04 -6.50
CA ASP A 117 -2.10 -13.86 -6.43
C ASP A 117 -0.82 -14.16 -5.64
N LEU A 118 0.14 -13.24 -5.71
CA LEU A 118 1.43 -13.32 -5.03
C LEU A 118 1.74 -12.03 -4.27
N HIS A 119 2.41 -12.19 -3.14
CA HIS A 119 2.87 -11.09 -2.30
C HIS A 119 4.17 -11.50 -1.60
N CYS A 120 5.06 -10.55 -1.34
CA CYS A 120 6.31 -10.81 -0.65
C CYS A 120 6.44 -9.96 0.62
N LYS A 121 7.18 -10.50 1.59
CA LYS A 121 7.71 -9.76 2.74
C LYS A 121 9.17 -9.43 2.44
N ILE A 122 9.54 -8.18 2.60
CA ILE A 122 10.88 -7.64 2.37
C ILE A 122 11.41 -7.13 3.70
N GLU A 123 12.60 -7.60 4.06
CA GLU A 123 13.38 -7.18 5.22
C GLU A 123 14.78 -6.75 4.75
N GLY A 124 15.46 -5.97 5.58
CA GLY A 124 16.77 -5.41 5.25
C GLY A 124 16.69 -4.10 4.47
N PRO A 125 17.79 -3.67 3.84
CA PRO A 125 17.89 -2.33 3.23
C PRO A 125 16.81 -2.02 2.20
N ALA A 126 16.38 -2.99 1.39
CA ALA A 126 15.34 -2.80 0.37
C ALA A 126 13.96 -2.40 0.95
N ALA A 127 13.67 -2.71 2.22
CA ALA A 127 12.45 -2.25 2.88
C ALA A 127 12.43 -0.72 3.06
N TYR A 128 13.61 -0.10 3.21
CA TYR A 128 13.76 1.35 3.32
C TYR A 128 13.52 2.08 1.99
N ASP A 129 13.79 1.43 0.86
CA ASP A 129 13.43 1.98 -0.45
C ASP A 129 11.91 2.09 -0.59
N ILE A 130 11.17 1.08 -0.12
CA ILE A 130 9.70 1.04 -0.16
C ILE A 130 9.11 2.11 0.77
N LEU A 131 9.69 2.28 1.97
CA LEU A 131 9.38 3.37 2.88
C LEU A 131 9.64 4.73 2.23
N THR A 132 10.79 4.91 1.59
CA THR A 132 11.15 6.15 0.90
C THR A 132 10.14 6.49 -0.19
N ASN A 133 9.73 5.50 -0.99
CA ASN A 133 8.67 5.65 -1.98
C ASN A 133 7.34 6.10 -1.33
N PHE A 134 6.92 5.45 -0.24
CA PHE A 134 5.72 5.86 0.49
C PHE A 134 5.80 7.30 0.98
N GLU A 135 6.92 7.70 1.62
CA GLU A 135 7.11 9.05 2.12
C GLU A 135 7.06 10.10 0.99
N GLN A 136 7.70 9.83 -0.14
CA GLN A 136 7.69 10.73 -1.30
C GLN A 136 6.25 10.95 -1.81
N ARG A 137 5.48 9.86 -1.93
CA ARG A 137 4.07 9.91 -2.34
C ARG A 137 3.21 10.64 -1.31
N TRP A 138 3.40 10.36 -0.01
CA TRP A 138 2.69 11.05 1.07
C TRP A 138 2.93 12.56 1.01
N LYS A 139 4.19 12.99 0.93
CA LYS A 139 4.58 14.40 0.83
C LYS A 139 3.94 15.07 -0.39
N LYS A 140 3.85 14.38 -1.54
CA LYS A 140 3.20 14.94 -2.74
C LYS A 140 1.69 15.08 -2.58
N SER A 141 1.03 14.05 -2.05
CA SER A 141 -0.43 14.04 -1.82
C SER A 141 -0.85 15.05 -0.74
N ALA A 142 -0.03 15.24 0.28
CA ALA A 142 -0.26 16.21 1.36
C ALA A 142 -0.11 17.67 0.90
N LYS A 143 0.93 18.00 0.12
CA LYS A 143 1.22 19.38 -0.35
C LYS A 143 0.09 19.98 -1.19
N TRP A 144 -0.59 19.18 -2.02
CA TRP A 144 -1.67 19.67 -2.88
C TRP A 144 -2.91 20.12 -2.10
N LYS A 145 -3.16 19.56 -0.91
CA LYS A 145 -4.28 20.02 -0.06
C LYS A 145 -4.07 21.43 0.48
N VAL A 146 -2.81 21.85 0.65
CA VAL A 146 -2.44 23.18 1.17
C VAL A 146 -2.67 24.29 0.13
N SER A 147 -2.58 23.99 -1.17
CA SER A 147 -2.78 25.00 -2.22
C SER A 147 -4.25 25.28 -2.56
N VAL A 148 -5.18 24.37 -2.22
CA VAL A 148 -6.61 24.50 -2.55
C VAL A 148 -7.43 25.03 -1.36
N ARG A 149 -6.91 24.95 -0.13
CA ARG A 149 -7.48 25.60 1.05
C ARG A 149 -6.33 26.15 1.90
N ARG A 150 -6.42 27.42 2.32
CA ARG A 150 -5.50 28.10 3.26
C ARG A 150 -5.54 27.52 4.68
N ALA A 151 -5.81 26.23 4.80
CA ALA A 151 -5.98 25.50 6.04
C ALA A 151 -5.14 24.23 5.98
N VAL A 152 -4.35 24.07 7.05
CA VAL A 152 -3.82 22.83 7.59
C VAL A 152 -2.38 22.47 7.16
N SER A 153 -1.41 23.11 7.80
CA SER A 153 0.01 22.75 7.94
C SER A 153 0.28 21.36 8.57
N TRP A 154 -0.75 20.54 8.83
CA TRP A 154 -0.65 19.40 9.76
C TRP A 154 -0.15 18.08 9.13
N HIS A 155 -0.29 17.89 7.82
CA HIS A 155 0.04 16.59 7.19
C HIS A 155 1.55 16.28 7.08
N HIS A 156 2.43 17.28 7.22
CA HIS A 156 3.86 17.03 7.25
C HIS A 156 4.32 16.45 8.60
N ASP A 157 3.56 16.67 9.67
CA ASP A 157 3.94 16.24 11.02
C ASP A 157 3.43 14.85 11.39
N THR A 158 2.61 14.23 10.53
CA THR A 158 2.12 12.85 10.74
C THR A 158 3.11 11.78 10.29
N LEU A 159 4.07 12.13 9.42
CA LEU A 159 5.12 11.19 9.05
C LEU A 159 6.11 11.05 10.20
N VAL A 160 6.29 9.81 10.64
CA VAL A 160 7.31 9.46 11.63
C VAL A 160 8.69 9.80 11.07
N LYS A 161 9.46 10.58 11.82
CA LYS A 161 10.83 10.98 11.44
C LYS A 161 11.81 9.89 11.88
N ILE A 162 11.84 8.76 11.15
CA ILE A 162 12.62 7.56 11.50
C ILE A 162 14.10 7.88 11.71
N ASN A 163 14.67 8.81 10.94
CA ASN A 163 16.06 9.26 11.12
C ASN A 163 16.36 9.90 12.50
N ARG A 164 15.34 10.20 13.30
CA ARG A 164 15.48 10.72 14.67
C ARG A 164 15.28 9.65 15.75
N MET A 165 15.00 8.41 15.36
CA MET A 165 14.72 7.30 16.26
C MET A 165 15.93 6.37 16.28
N SER A 166 16.83 6.55 17.26
CA SER A 166 18.07 5.77 17.36
C SER A 166 17.85 4.27 17.61
N TRP A 167 16.64 3.89 18.05
CA TRP A 167 16.26 2.49 18.27
C TRP A 167 15.70 1.80 17.01
N ILE A 168 15.56 2.52 15.88
CA ILE A 168 15.22 1.92 14.58
C ILE A 168 16.51 1.79 13.77
N VAL A 169 16.88 0.56 13.42
CA VAL A 169 18.10 0.25 12.67
C VAL A 169 18.01 0.80 11.25
N SER A 170 18.81 1.80 10.91
CA SER A 170 18.83 2.43 9.58
C SER A 170 20.05 2.00 8.76
N PRO A 171 19.91 1.65 7.46
CA PRO A 171 21.03 1.32 6.58
C PRO A 171 22.08 2.45 6.49
N SER A 172 21.67 3.71 6.63
CA SER A 172 22.56 4.87 6.52
C SER A 172 23.44 5.10 7.75
N ALA A 173 23.08 4.51 8.89
CA ALA A 173 23.76 4.73 10.18
C ALA A 173 24.57 3.49 10.60
N ASP A 174 24.08 2.31 10.24
CA ASP A 174 24.66 1.03 10.63
C ASP A 174 24.31 -0.03 9.58
N GLU A 175 25.02 0.01 8.46
CA GLU A 175 24.75 -0.82 7.29
C GLU A 175 24.75 -2.31 7.66
N GLN A 176 25.73 -2.73 8.47
CA GLN A 176 25.88 -4.13 8.87
C GLN A 176 24.72 -4.61 9.75
N ASN A 177 24.23 -3.80 10.69
CA ASN A 177 23.05 -4.17 11.49
C ASN A 177 21.74 -4.11 10.69
N ALA A 178 21.70 -3.40 9.55
CA ALA A 178 20.52 -3.33 8.70
C ALA A 178 20.35 -4.59 7.83
N HIS A 179 21.40 -5.37 7.61
CA HIS A 179 21.31 -6.66 6.93
C HIS A 179 20.61 -7.71 7.81
N VAL A 180 19.87 -8.61 7.18
CA VAL A 180 19.13 -9.68 7.88
C VAL A 180 20.05 -10.84 8.23
N CYS A 181 20.99 -11.15 7.34
CA CYS A 181 21.98 -12.21 7.46
C CYS A 181 23.30 -11.76 6.82
N GLU A 182 24.36 -12.56 7.03
CA GLU A 182 25.68 -12.30 6.48
C GLU A 182 25.69 -12.47 4.95
N GLU A 183 26.60 -11.78 4.26
CA GLU A 183 26.67 -11.79 2.78
C GLU A 183 26.80 -13.20 2.18
N ASN A 184 27.54 -14.09 2.85
CA ASN A 184 27.79 -15.47 2.40
C ASN A 184 26.74 -16.47 2.89
N ASP A 185 25.67 -16.03 3.57
CA ASP A 185 24.58 -16.91 3.99
C ASP A 185 23.81 -17.40 2.73
N PRO A 186 23.62 -18.72 2.54
CA PRO A 186 22.90 -19.24 1.38
C PRO A 186 21.43 -18.81 1.32
N GLU A 187 20.83 -18.37 2.43
CA GLU A 187 19.47 -17.84 2.49
C GLU A 187 19.42 -16.32 2.27
N ASN A 188 20.55 -15.67 1.97
CA ASN A 188 20.63 -14.23 1.67
C ASN A 188 20.02 -13.90 0.29
N TRP A 189 19.47 -12.69 0.17
CA TRP A 189 18.87 -12.19 -1.06
C TRP A 189 19.37 -10.78 -1.39
N HIS A 190 19.85 -10.61 -2.62
CA HIS A 190 20.03 -9.28 -3.21
C HIS A 190 18.71 -8.81 -3.81
N VAL A 191 18.10 -7.80 -3.20
CA VAL A 191 16.79 -7.29 -3.60
C VAL A 191 16.93 -5.89 -4.17
N GLN A 192 16.41 -5.68 -5.38
CA GLN A 192 16.29 -4.36 -6.00
C GLN A 192 14.81 -4.02 -6.19
N VAL A 193 14.38 -2.86 -5.69
CA VAL A 193 12.98 -2.41 -5.82
C VAL A 193 12.82 -1.49 -7.03
N LEU A 194 11.89 -1.84 -7.93
CA LEU A 194 11.59 -1.07 -9.14
C LEU A 194 10.22 -0.41 -9.02
N TYR A 195 10.12 0.83 -9.49
CA TYR A 195 8.89 1.61 -9.46
C TYR A 195 8.52 2.13 -10.84
N PHE A 196 7.26 1.96 -11.23
CA PHE A 196 6.70 2.69 -12.36
C PHE A 196 5.99 3.96 -11.87
N MET A 197 6.74 5.07 -11.82
CA MET A 197 6.23 6.35 -11.34
C MET A 197 6.69 7.48 -12.26
N HIS A 198 5.78 8.40 -12.56
CA HIS A 198 6.12 9.62 -13.27
C HIS A 198 6.42 10.72 -12.26
N THR A 199 7.69 10.98 -12.00
CA THR A 199 8.13 12.20 -11.33
C THR A 199 8.21 13.29 -12.39
N TYR A 200 7.24 14.21 -12.43
CA TYR A 200 7.49 15.48 -13.12
C TYR A 200 8.60 16.17 -12.32
N LYS A 201 9.84 16.09 -12.81
CA LYS A 201 10.90 17.03 -12.39
C LYS A 201 10.32 18.42 -12.63
N SER A 202 10.21 19.20 -11.54
CA SER A 202 9.98 20.64 -11.62
C SER A 202 11.16 21.30 -12.29
#